data_AF-A0A8H6ETQ8-F1
#
_entry.id   AF-A0A8H6ETQ8-F1
#
_cell.length_a   1.000
_cell.length_b   1.000
_cell.length_c   1.000
_cell.angle_alpha   90.00
_cell.angle_beta   90.00
_cell.angle_gamma   90.00
#
_symmetry.space_group_name_H-M   'P 1'
#
loop_
_entity.id
_entity.type
_entity.pdbx_description
1 polymer ?
#
loop_
_entity_poly.entity_id
_entity_poly.type
_entity_poly.pdbx_seq_one_letter_code
_entity_poly.pdbx_strand_id
1 'polypeptide(L)'
;MALDSTLSQIFKQRRAALEVVQGKSGNQRKLEAQEARNMMIFFKSRILDLLDIFHDKRREDPLNLNIVLVLIDLIALTMDKDVGNKAHKLIKKICKEKVKLVTEESALESLKSIQQKSCKSKIHAHSLACNQTSLFILKRLEATFGNTSLLKGLDVYYKLFKDWILDSSMKTTGAMFVDVINWASNNRENRARK
;
A
#
# COMPACT_ATOMS: atom_id res chain seq x y z
N MET A 1 -2.94 58.58 35.15
CA MET A 1 -3.05 57.73 33.94
C MET A 1 -1.69 57.28 33.37
N ALA A 2 -0.58 58.02 33.55
CA ALA A 2 0.74 57.63 33.00
C ALA A 2 1.44 56.42 33.70
N LEU A 3 1.05 56.09 34.93
CA LEU A 3 1.61 54.94 35.66
C LEU A 3 1.08 53.60 35.12
N ASP A 4 -0.17 53.56 34.68
CA ASP A 4 -0.83 52.35 34.18
C ASP A 4 -0.30 51.92 32.80
N SER A 5 -0.02 52.89 31.92
CA SER A 5 0.62 52.62 30.63
C SER A 5 2.03 52.05 30.79
N THR A 6 2.78 52.58 31.76
CA THR A 6 4.14 52.13 32.08
C THR A 6 4.12 50.72 32.68
N LEU A 7 3.16 50.44 33.57
CA LEU A 7 2.95 49.12 34.16
C LEU A 7 2.58 48.08 33.08
N SER A 8 1.68 48.43 32.15
CA SER A 8 1.27 47.58 31.03
C SER A 8 2.45 47.24 30.10
N GLN A 9 3.34 48.19 29.84
CA GLN A 9 4.57 47.94 29.06
C GLN A 9 5.52 46.99 29.80
N ILE A 10 5.71 47.16 31.11
CA ILE A 10 6.55 46.27 31.93
C ILE A 10 5.98 44.84 31.91
N PHE A 11 4.66 44.67 32.02
CA PHE A 11 4.03 43.35 31.95
C PHE A 11 4.14 42.72 30.56
N LYS A 12 4.00 43.49 29.47
CA LYS A 12 4.21 43.00 28.09
C LYS A 12 5.66 42.56 27.87
N GLN A 13 6.63 43.35 28.32
CA GLN A 13 8.05 43.01 28.20
C GLN A 13 8.41 41.77 29.03
N ARG A 14 7.89 41.65 30.26
CA ARG A 14 8.08 40.46 31.08
C ARG A 14 7.43 39.22 30.47
N ARG A 15 6.25 39.34 29.88
CA ARG A 15 5.59 38.24 29.17
C ARG A 15 6.38 37.81 27.92
N ALA A 16 6.85 38.75 27.12
CA ALA A 16 7.68 38.45 25.95
C ALA A 16 9.01 37.79 26.35
N ALA A 17 9.67 38.29 27.40
CA ALA A 17 10.90 37.67 27.93
C ALA A 17 10.62 36.27 28.51
N LEU A 18 9.46 36.07 29.15
CA LEU A 18 9.03 34.75 29.63
C LEU A 18 8.63 33.80 28.49
N GLU A 19 8.10 34.27 27.37
CA GLU A 19 7.84 33.44 26.18
C GLU A 19 9.14 32.96 25.51
N VAL A 20 10.23 33.72 25.64
CA VAL A 20 11.58 33.32 25.18
C VAL A 20 12.23 32.32 26.15
N VAL A 21 11.99 32.45 27.46
CA VAL A 21 12.61 31.61 28.51
C VAL A 21 11.79 30.35 28.83
N GLN A 22 10.46 30.40 28.72
CA GLN A 22 9.57 29.24 28.85
C GLN A 22 9.54 28.53 27.50
N GLY A 23 10.35 27.46 27.38
CA GLY A 23 10.50 26.72 26.12
C GLY A 23 9.18 26.40 25.41
N LYS A 24 9.21 26.35 24.07
CA LYS A 24 8.08 26.20 23.12
C LYS A 24 6.71 25.90 23.77
N SER A 25 5.80 26.88 23.71
CA SER A 25 4.39 26.75 24.10
C SER A 25 3.75 25.48 23.54
N GLY A 26 2.81 24.89 24.28
CA GLY A 26 2.05 23.71 23.83
C GLY A 26 1.36 23.91 22.48
N ASN A 27 0.93 25.14 22.14
CA ASN A 27 0.38 25.46 20.83
C ASN A 27 1.46 25.43 19.73
N GLN A 28 2.65 25.95 20.01
CA GLN A 28 3.77 25.91 19.07
C GLN A 28 4.21 24.47 18.78
N ARG A 29 4.28 23.61 19.80
CA ARG A 29 4.60 22.18 19.63
C ARG A 29 3.56 21.44 18.79
N LYS A 30 2.27 21.77 18.94
CA LYS A 30 1.18 21.20 18.13
C LYS A 30 1.28 21.62 16.66
N LEU A 31 1.59 22.89 16.40
CA LEU A 31 1.79 23.40 15.05
C LEU A 31 2.97 22.72 14.36
N GLU A 32 4.12 22.64 15.04
CA GLU A 32 5.32 21.97 14.51
C GLU A 32 5.07 20.48 14.21
N ALA A 33 4.35 19.78 15.09
CA ALA A 33 3.96 18.39 14.86
C ALA A 33 3.04 18.25 13.64
N GLN A 34 2.14 19.20 13.41
CA GLN A 34 1.27 19.20 12.23
C GLN A 34 2.06 19.46 10.95
N GLU A 35 2.95 20.45 10.95
CA GLU A 35 3.81 20.77 9.80
C GLU A 35 4.72 19.59 9.44
N ALA A 36 5.33 18.94 10.44
CA ALA A 36 6.14 17.75 10.22
C ALA A 36 5.31 16.60 9.60
N ARG A 37 4.06 16.39 10.06
CA ARG A 37 3.14 15.42 9.45
C ARG A 37 2.82 15.76 8.01
N ASN A 38 2.49 17.02 7.72
CA ASN A 38 2.19 17.49 6.37
C ASN A 38 3.40 17.32 5.43
N MET A 39 4.61 17.64 5.90
CA MET A 39 5.84 17.45 5.15
C MET A 39 6.10 15.98 4.84
N MET A 40 5.85 15.07 5.80
CA MET A 40 5.95 13.62 5.56
C MET A 40 4.93 13.12 4.54
N ILE A 41 3.69 13.61 4.59
CA ILE A 41 2.65 13.27 3.59
C ILE A 41 3.06 13.74 2.20
N PHE A 42 3.58 14.97 2.09
CA PHE A 42 4.10 15.52 0.83
C PHE A 42 5.27 14.68 0.28
N PHE A 43 6.23 14.33 1.14
CA PHE A 43 7.38 13.52 0.76
C PHE A 43 6.97 12.14 0.24
N LYS A 44 6.09 11.43 0.97
CA LYS A 44 5.52 10.14 0.52
C LYS A 44 4.80 10.29 -0.82
N SER A 45 4.04 11.36 -1.01
CA SER A 45 3.35 11.64 -2.26
C SER A 45 4.30 11.86 -3.43
N ARG A 46 5.46 12.49 -3.20
CA ARG A 46 6.51 12.69 -4.20
C ARG A 46 7.26 11.40 -4.54
N ILE A 47 7.52 10.54 -3.57
CA ILE A 47 8.05 9.20 -3.85
C ILE A 47 7.07 8.43 -4.75
N LEU A 48 5.76 8.49 -4.45
CA LEU A 48 4.75 7.84 -5.29
C LEU A 48 4.72 8.40 -6.72
N ASP A 49 4.93 9.71 -6.91
CA ASP A 49 5.07 10.30 -8.26
C ASP A 49 6.29 9.73 -8.99
N LEU A 50 7.44 9.63 -8.32
CA LEU A 50 8.66 9.09 -8.91
C LEU A 50 8.53 7.61 -9.28
N LEU A 51 7.87 6.82 -8.43
CA LEU A 51 7.58 5.41 -8.71
C LEU A 51 6.60 5.26 -9.90
N ASP A 52 5.63 6.15 -10.02
CA ASP A 52 4.70 6.17 -11.16
C ASP A 52 5.44 6.50 -12.47
N ILE A 53 6.32 7.51 -12.45
CA ILE A 53 7.18 7.86 -13.60
C ILE A 53 8.11 6.69 -13.95
N PHE A 54 8.72 6.04 -12.95
CA PHE A 54 9.56 4.87 -13.16
C PHE A 54 8.79 3.76 -13.88
N HIS A 55 7.60 3.43 -13.38
CA HIS A 55 6.75 2.41 -13.98
C HIS A 55 6.38 2.78 -15.42
N ASP A 56 6.01 4.04 -15.69
CA ASP A 56 5.66 4.51 -17.03
C ASP A 56 6.80 4.35 -18.04
N LYS A 57 8.04 4.59 -17.60
CA LYS A 57 9.23 4.43 -18.44
C LYS A 57 9.68 2.97 -18.57
N ARG A 58 9.39 2.13 -17.59
CA ARG A 58 9.87 0.74 -17.50
C ARG A 58 8.72 -0.20 -17.11
N ARG A 59 7.69 -0.31 -17.96
CA ARG A 59 6.43 -1.01 -17.65
C ARG A 59 6.56 -2.50 -17.36
N GLU A 60 7.44 -3.19 -18.08
CA GLU A 60 7.64 -4.63 -17.94
C GLU A 60 8.74 -5.00 -16.93
N ASP A 61 9.32 -4.00 -16.27
CA ASP A 61 10.49 -4.22 -15.42
C ASP A 61 10.17 -5.06 -14.18
N PRO A 62 10.99 -6.07 -13.85
CA PRO A 62 10.79 -6.89 -12.65
C PRO A 62 10.70 -6.09 -11.35
N LEU A 63 11.34 -4.90 -11.28
CA LEU A 63 11.25 -4.03 -10.11
C LEU A 63 9.83 -3.55 -9.82
N ASN A 64 8.94 -3.55 -10.82
CA ASN A 64 7.53 -3.19 -10.60
C ASN A 64 6.83 -4.16 -9.63
N LEU A 65 7.23 -5.44 -9.58
CA LEU A 65 6.70 -6.35 -8.57
C LEU A 65 7.12 -5.93 -7.16
N ASN A 66 8.40 -5.57 -6.97
CA ASN A 66 8.91 -5.10 -5.69
C ASN A 66 8.23 -3.80 -5.25
N ILE A 67 7.99 -2.88 -6.19
CA ILE A 67 7.22 -1.66 -5.95
C ILE A 67 5.84 -2.03 -5.42
N VAL A 68 5.11 -2.92 -6.08
CA VAL A 68 3.77 -3.34 -5.62
C VAL A 68 3.81 -3.92 -4.21
N LEU A 69 4.80 -4.76 -3.88
CA LEU A 69 4.94 -5.33 -2.53
C LEU A 69 5.11 -4.24 -1.46
N VAL A 70 5.96 -3.24 -1.72
CA VAL A 70 6.18 -2.10 -0.82
C VAL A 70 4.93 -1.23 -0.71
N LEU A 71 4.19 -1.04 -1.81
CA LEU A 71 2.95 -0.25 -1.81
C LEU A 71 1.83 -0.91 -1.02
N ILE A 72 1.75 -2.25 -1.01
CA ILE A 72 0.80 -2.98 -0.15
C ILE A 72 1.09 -2.66 1.32
N ASP A 73 2.36 -2.73 1.75
CA ASP A 73 2.74 -2.40 3.13
C ASP A 73 2.47 -0.92 3.46
N LEU A 74 2.72 -0.02 2.50
CA LEU A 74 2.39 1.40 2.66
C LEU A 74 0.89 1.61 2.94
N ILE A 75 0.00 0.92 2.22
CA ILE A 75 -1.45 1.01 2.44
C ILE A 75 -1.83 0.48 3.84
N ALA A 76 -1.17 -0.57 4.32
CA ALA A 76 -1.42 -1.12 5.66
C ALA A 76 -0.96 -0.18 6.79
N LEU A 77 0.12 0.57 6.56
CA LEU A 77 0.80 1.38 7.58
C LEU A 77 0.37 2.84 7.61
N THR A 78 -0.09 3.39 6.48
CA THR A 78 -0.42 4.82 6.39
C THR A 78 -1.74 5.12 7.10
N MET A 79 -1.76 6.21 7.86
CA MET A 79 -2.99 6.82 8.38
C MET A 79 -3.58 7.85 7.41
N ASP A 80 -2.81 8.28 6.41
CA ASP A 80 -3.24 9.25 5.41
C ASP A 80 -3.94 8.56 4.24
N LYS A 81 -5.20 8.95 4.01
CA LYS A 81 -6.09 8.35 3.00
C LYS A 81 -5.62 8.63 1.58
N ASP A 82 -5.06 9.80 1.32
CA ASP A 82 -4.65 10.20 -0.03
C ASP A 82 -3.39 9.47 -0.47
N VAL A 83 -2.43 9.31 0.44
CA VAL A 83 -1.25 8.45 0.24
C VAL A 83 -1.69 7.01 -0.04
N GLY A 84 -2.61 6.46 0.76
CA GLY A 84 -3.12 5.10 0.55
C GLY A 84 -3.84 4.93 -0.79
N ASN A 85 -4.70 5.88 -1.16
CA ASN A 85 -5.41 5.88 -2.44
C ASN A 85 -4.46 5.97 -3.63
N LYS A 86 -3.43 6.82 -3.55
CA LYS A 86 -2.43 6.99 -4.60
C LYS A 86 -1.58 5.72 -4.77
N ALA A 87 -1.14 5.11 -3.66
CA ALA A 87 -0.45 3.82 -3.69
C ALA A 87 -1.31 2.73 -4.36
N HIS A 88 -2.60 2.66 -4.00
CA HIS A 88 -3.52 1.69 -4.59
C HIS A 88 -3.76 1.93 -6.09
N LYS A 89 -3.85 3.19 -6.53
CA LYS A 89 -3.94 3.53 -7.96
C LYS A 89 -2.69 3.07 -8.73
N LEU A 90 -1.50 3.25 -8.15
CA LEU A 90 -0.25 2.79 -8.77
C LEU A 90 -0.18 1.26 -8.84
N ILE A 91 -0.57 0.54 -7.77
CA ILE A 91 -0.70 -0.93 -7.81
C ILE A 91 -1.63 -1.35 -8.94
N LYS A 92 -2.80 -0.70 -9.06
CA LYS A 92 -3.77 -0.99 -10.13
C LYS A 92 -3.19 -0.81 -11.52
N LYS A 93 -2.36 0.22 -11.71
CA LYS A 93 -1.68 0.51 -12.97
C LYS A 93 -0.67 -0.59 -13.29
N ILE A 94 0.22 -0.91 -12.34
CA ILE A 94 1.25 -1.95 -12.49
C ILE A 94 0.65 -3.32 -12.79
N CYS A 95 -0.41 -3.72 -12.06
CA CYS A 95 -1.02 -5.05 -12.21
C CYS A 95 -1.71 -5.29 -13.56
N LYS A 96 -1.83 -4.28 -14.43
CA LYS A 96 -2.35 -4.42 -15.80
C LYS A 96 -1.25 -4.71 -16.83
N GLU A 97 0.01 -4.49 -16.48
CA GLU A 97 1.14 -4.59 -17.40
C GLU A 97 1.77 -5.98 -17.41
N LYS A 98 2.60 -6.25 -18.42
CA LYS A 98 3.29 -7.55 -18.61
C LYS A 98 4.62 -7.63 -17.86
N VAL A 99 4.62 -7.28 -16.57
CA VAL A 99 5.81 -7.31 -15.72
C VAL A 99 6.51 -8.67 -15.77
N LYS A 100 7.81 -8.68 -16.06
CA LYS A 100 8.62 -9.89 -16.11
C LYS A 100 8.90 -10.37 -14.68
N LEU A 101 8.65 -11.65 -14.43
CA LEU A 101 9.02 -12.29 -13.17
C LEU A 101 10.47 -12.76 -13.28
N VAL A 102 11.25 -12.59 -12.20
CA VAL A 102 12.66 -12.97 -12.18
C VAL A 102 12.82 -14.49 -12.11
N THR A 103 12.18 -15.12 -11.12
CA THR A 103 12.16 -16.57 -10.93
C THR A 103 10.77 -17.04 -10.50
N GLU A 104 10.49 -18.32 -10.74
CA GLU A 104 9.23 -18.95 -10.31
C GLU A 104 9.13 -18.95 -8.78
N GLU A 105 10.22 -19.29 -8.09
CA GLU A 105 10.29 -19.42 -6.64
C GLU A 105 10.00 -18.09 -5.96
N SER A 106 10.65 -17.01 -6.40
CA SER A 106 10.48 -15.67 -5.83
C SER A 106 9.04 -15.15 -6.05
N ALA A 107 8.43 -15.47 -7.19
CA ALA A 107 7.05 -15.11 -7.46
C ALA A 107 6.07 -15.89 -6.57
N LEU A 108 6.30 -17.19 -6.35
CA LEU A 108 5.50 -18.01 -5.44
C LEU A 108 5.65 -17.57 -3.97
N GLU A 109 6.86 -17.19 -3.55
CA GLU A 109 7.10 -16.61 -2.22
C GLU A 109 6.37 -15.28 -2.05
N SER A 110 6.44 -14.41 -3.06
CA SER A 110 5.71 -13.13 -3.08
C SER A 110 4.20 -13.37 -2.98
N LEU A 111 3.66 -14.33 -3.73
CA LEU A 111 2.24 -14.71 -3.67
C LEU A 111 1.83 -15.16 -2.27
N LYS A 112 2.60 -16.07 -1.65
CA LYS A 112 2.36 -16.53 -0.27
C LYS A 112 2.41 -15.38 0.73
N SER A 113 3.41 -14.50 0.60
CA SER A 113 3.59 -13.34 1.49
C SER A 113 2.38 -12.39 1.42
N ILE A 114 1.90 -12.07 0.21
CA ILE A 114 0.71 -11.21 0.04
C ILE A 114 -0.54 -11.86 0.63
N GLN A 115 -0.74 -13.15 0.41
CA GLN A 115 -1.87 -13.90 0.98
C GLN A 115 -1.82 -13.91 2.52
N GLN A 116 -0.64 -14.03 3.12
CA GLN A 116 -0.51 -13.91 4.58
C GLN A 116 -0.83 -12.50 5.08
N LYS A 117 -0.48 -11.45 4.30
CA LYS A 117 -0.87 -10.07 4.61
C LYS A 117 -2.38 -9.88 4.51
N SER A 118 -3.07 -10.51 3.55
CA SER A 118 -4.54 -10.39 3.43
C SER A 118 -5.26 -10.98 4.65
N CYS A 119 -4.72 -12.03 5.26
CA CYS A 119 -5.29 -12.66 6.47
C CYS A 119 -5.37 -11.70 7.67
N LYS A 120 -4.51 -10.68 7.71
CA LYS A 120 -4.42 -9.70 8.81
C LYS A 120 -4.95 -8.32 8.42
N SER A 121 -5.55 -8.21 7.23
CA SER A 121 -6.00 -6.93 6.69
C SER A 121 -7.10 -6.31 7.56
N LYS A 122 -6.91 -5.04 7.95
CA LYS A 122 -7.88 -4.27 8.75
C LYS A 122 -8.67 -3.26 7.93
N ILE A 123 -8.23 -2.98 6.70
CA ILE A 123 -8.74 -1.91 5.86
C ILE A 123 -9.08 -2.48 4.49
N HIS A 124 -10.25 -2.13 3.96
CA HIS A 124 -10.74 -2.63 2.69
C HIS A 124 -9.78 -2.38 1.52
N ALA A 125 -9.15 -1.20 1.46
CA ALA A 125 -8.18 -0.86 0.41
C ALA A 125 -6.96 -1.79 0.40
N HIS A 126 -6.47 -2.20 1.58
CA HIS A 126 -5.37 -3.15 1.70
C HIS A 126 -5.79 -4.54 1.22
N SER A 127 -6.99 -5.03 1.62
CA SER A 127 -7.51 -6.31 1.13
C SER A 127 -7.64 -6.34 -0.39
N LEU A 128 -8.17 -5.27 -0.99
CA LEU A 128 -8.33 -5.18 -2.44
C LEU A 128 -6.97 -5.16 -3.17
N ALA A 129 -5.98 -4.45 -2.63
CA ALA A 129 -4.62 -4.44 -3.16
C ALA A 129 -3.97 -5.84 -3.10
N CYS A 130 -4.16 -6.59 -2.01
CA CYS A 130 -3.69 -7.96 -1.90
C CYS A 130 -4.34 -8.86 -2.95
N ASN A 131 -5.68 -8.88 -3.04
CA ASN A 131 -6.42 -9.71 -3.99
C ASN A 131 -5.95 -9.48 -5.43
N GLN A 132 -5.88 -8.20 -5.82
CA GLN A 132 -5.47 -7.82 -7.17
C GLN A 132 -4.04 -8.26 -7.47
N THR A 133 -3.12 -8.06 -6.53
CA THR A 133 -1.72 -8.41 -6.71
C THR A 133 -1.53 -9.93 -6.76
N SER A 134 -2.22 -10.68 -5.90
CA SER A 134 -2.17 -12.14 -5.93
C SER A 134 -2.68 -12.71 -7.25
N LEU A 135 -3.77 -12.16 -7.81
CA LEU A 135 -4.25 -12.59 -9.13
C LEU A 135 -3.28 -12.19 -10.25
N PHE A 136 -2.69 -11.00 -10.15
CA PHE A 136 -1.66 -10.55 -11.08
C PHE A 136 -0.44 -11.49 -11.11
N ILE A 137 0.10 -11.87 -9.95
CA ILE A 137 1.22 -12.82 -9.88
C ILE A 137 0.84 -14.16 -10.52
N LEU A 138 -0.37 -14.67 -10.25
CA LEU A 138 -0.84 -15.93 -10.84
C LEU A 138 -0.85 -15.89 -12.38
N LYS A 139 -1.40 -14.81 -12.95
CA LYS A 139 -1.40 -14.57 -14.40
C LYS A 139 0.01 -14.46 -14.97
N ARG A 140 0.92 -13.79 -14.25
CA ARG A 140 2.31 -13.62 -14.67
C ARG A 140 3.12 -14.92 -14.57
N LEU A 141 2.84 -15.78 -13.58
CA LEU A 141 3.43 -17.12 -13.46
C LEU A 141 3.11 -17.96 -14.71
N GLU A 142 1.83 -18.03 -15.08
CA GLU A 142 1.39 -18.72 -16.31
C GLU A 142 2.09 -18.14 -17.55
N ALA A 143 2.07 -16.81 -17.69
CA ALA A 143 2.62 -16.15 -18.87
C ALA A 143 4.15 -16.25 -19.00
N THR A 144 4.88 -16.43 -17.90
CA THR A 144 6.36 -16.42 -17.89
C THR A 144 6.95 -17.83 -17.84
N PHE A 145 6.33 -18.74 -17.08
CA PHE A 145 6.87 -20.08 -16.80
C PHE A 145 5.94 -21.22 -17.24
N GLY A 146 4.74 -20.90 -17.74
CA GLY A 146 3.81 -21.86 -18.31
C GLY A 146 2.84 -22.50 -17.30
N ASN A 147 2.10 -23.52 -17.77
CA ASN A 147 0.98 -24.10 -17.03
C ASN A 147 1.41 -24.83 -15.73
N THR A 148 2.61 -25.42 -15.69
CA THR A 148 3.10 -26.08 -14.46
C THR A 148 3.23 -25.09 -13.31
N SER A 149 3.73 -23.89 -13.58
CA SER A 149 3.85 -22.81 -12.59
C SER A 149 2.50 -22.21 -12.20
N LEU A 150 1.54 -22.18 -13.14
CA LEU A 150 0.16 -21.84 -12.83
C LEU A 150 -0.42 -22.81 -11.79
N LEU A 151 -0.22 -24.13 -11.96
CA LEU A 151 -0.71 -25.13 -11.01
C LEU A 151 -0.12 -24.92 -9.61
N LYS A 152 1.19 -24.69 -9.49
CA LYS A 152 1.82 -24.37 -8.20
C LYS A 152 1.25 -23.09 -7.58
N GLY A 153 0.95 -22.08 -8.38
CA GLY A 153 0.28 -20.86 -7.94
C GLY A 153 -1.15 -21.11 -7.45
N LEU A 154 -1.90 -21.98 -8.13
CA LEU A 154 -3.24 -22.40 -7.71
C LEU A 154 -3.22 -23.24 -6.43
N ASP A 155 -2.21 -24.07 -6.21
CA ASP A 155 -2.03 -24.82 -4.96
C ASP A 155 -1.87 -23.89 -3.76
N VAL A 156 -1.18 -22.75 -3.96
CA VAL A 156 -1.07 -21.70 -2.94
C VAL A 156 -2.43 -21.10 -2.61
N TYR A 157 -3.27 -20.80 -3.61
CA TYR A 157 -4.65 -20.37 -3.40
C TYR A 157 -5.52 -21.42 -2.72
N TYR A 158 -5.41 -22.68 -3.13
CA TYR A 158 -6.20 -23.77 -2.58
C TYR A 158 -5.86 -24.00 -1.10
N LYS A 159 -4.57 -23.91 -0.74
CA LYS A 159 -4.16 -23.93 0.67
C LYS A 159 -4.80 -22.77 1.44
N LEU A 160 -4.69 -21.54 0.95
CA LEU A 160 -5.31 -20.38 1.59
C LEU A 160 -6.82 -20.54 1.75
N PHE A 161 -7.50 -21.10 0.75
CA PHE A 161 -8.95 -21.32 0.78
C PHE A 161 -9.35 -22.32 1.87
N LYS A 162 -8.62 -23.44 1.99
CA LYS A 162 -8.84 -24.40 3.07
C LYS A 162 -8.62 -23.77 4.43
N ASP A 163 -7.52 -23.04 4.60
CA ASP A 163 -7.21 -22.36 5.85
C ASP A 163 -8.31 -21.35 6.20
N TRP A 164 -8.79 -20.57 5.22
CA TRP A 164 -9.86 -19.59 5.38
C TRP A 164 -11.22 -20.19 5.75
N ILE A 165 -11.55 -21.38 5.24
CA ILE A 165 -12.78 -22.11 5.64
C ILE A 165 -12.68 -22.57 7.10
N LEU A 166 -11.51 -23.05 7.52
CA LEU A 166 -11.32 -23.67 8.83
C LEU A 166 -11.06 -22.65 9.94
N ASP A 167 -10.45 -21.51 9.62
CA ASP A 167 -10.07 -20.47 10.58
C ASP A 167 -10.90 -19.18 10.38
N SER A 168 -11.93 -19.02 11.22
CA SER A 168 -12.80 -17.84 11.23
C SER A 168 -12.09 -16.55 11.67
N SER A 169 -10.86 -16.62 12.20
CA SER A 169 -10.09 -15.44 12.58
C SER A 169 -9.50 -14.70 11.37
N MET A 170 -9.33 -15.40 10.23
CA MET A 170 -8.74 -14.85 9.02
C MET A 170 -9.59 -13.74 8.42
N LYS A 171 -8.98 -12.57 8.18
CA LYS A 171 -9.64 -11.38 7.61
C LYS A 171 -9.64 -11.33 6.09
N THR A 172 -9.09 -12.36 5.44
CA THR A 172 -9.17 -12.52 3.99
C THR A 172 -10.64 -12.53 3.56
N THR A 173 -10.97 -11.76 2.52
CA THR A 173 -12.34 -11.67 2.01
C THR A 173 -12.59 -12.74 0.95
N GLY A 174 -13.81 -13.28 0.87
CA GLY A 174 -14.21 -14.22 -0.18
C GLY A 174 -13.95 -13.74 -1.62
N ALA A 175 -13.94 -12.42 -1.83
CA ALA A 175 -13.58 -11.78 -3.10
C ALA A 175 -12.23 -12.28 -3.66
N MET A 176 -11.25 -12.60 -2.79
CA MET A 176 -9.94 -13.10 -3.22
C MET A 176 -10.03 -14.37 -4.05
N PHE A 177 -10.95 -15.27 -3.69
CA PHE A 177 -11.15 -16.54 -4.39
C PHE A 177 -12.06 -16.36 -5.61
N VAL A 178 -13.11 -15.54 -5.47
CA VAL A 178 -14.03 -15.21 -6.57
C VAL A 178 -13.29 -14.59 -7.75
N ASP A 179 -12.30 -13.71 -7.50
CA ASP A 179 -11.49 -13.10 -8.56
C ASP A 179 -10.70 -14.13 -9.38
N VAL A 180 -10.16 -15.16 -8.73
CA VAL A 180 -9.46 -16.26 -9.42
C VAL A 180 -10.43 -17.12 -10.21
N ILE A 181 -11.59 -17.44 -9.65
CA ILE A 181 -12.63 -18.22 -10.34
C ILE A 181 -13.12 -17.47 -11.59
N ASN A 182 -13.44 -16.19 -11.45
CA ASN A 182 -13.86 -15.34 -12.57
C ASN A 182 -12.80 -15.26 -13.66
N TRP A 183 -11.53 -15.12 -13.27
CA TRP A 183 -10.43 -15.16 -14.23
C TRP A 183 -10.31 -16.53 -14.92
N ALA A 184 -10.40 -17.62 -14.17
CA ALA A 184 -10.29 -18.98 -14.70
C ALA A 184 -11.42 -19.29 -15.69
N SER A 185 -12.66 -18.90 -15.39
CA SER A 185 -13.81 -19.02 -16.30
C SER A 185 -13.56 -18.27 -17.61
N ASN A 186 -13.16 -17.00 -17.54
CA ASN A 186 -12.82 -16.21 -18.71
C ASN A 186 -11.66 -16.82 -19.52
N ASN A 187 -10.62 -17.32 -18.84
CA ASN A 187 -9.47 -17.94 -19.51
C ASN A 187 -9.85 -19.24 -20.21
N ARG A 188 -10.72 -20.06 -19.60
CA ARG A 188 -11.24 -21.31 -20.18
C ARG A 188 -12.04 -21.03 -21.45
N GLU A 189 -12.93 -20.05 -21.44
CA GLU A 189 -13.69 -19.65 -22.64
C GLU A 189 -12.76 -19.19 -23.76
N ASN A 190 -11.74 -18.38 -23.44
CA ASN A 190 -10.78 -17.90 -24.43
C ASN A 190 -9.92 -19.02 -25.03
N ARG A 191 -9.59 -20.06 -24.24
CA ARG A 191 -8.88 -21.25 -24.72
C ARG A 191 -9.75 -22.13 -25.62
N ALA A 192 -11.06 -22.21 -25.36
CA ALA A 192 -11.98 -23.00 -26.18
C ALA A 192 -12.33 -22.34 -27.53
N ARG A 193 -12.10 -21.03 -27.67
CA ARG A 193 -12.35 -20.25 -28.90
C ARG A 193 -11.13 -20.19 -29.84
N LYS A 194 -9.97 -20.68 -29.43
CA LYS A 194 -8.73 -20.75 -30.23
C LYS A 194 -8.55 -22.15 -30.79
#